data_AF-A0A525WMC0-F1
#
_entry.id   AF-A0A525WMC0-F1
#
_cell.length_a   1.000
_cell.length_b   1.000
_cell.length_c   1.000
_cell.angle_alpha   90.00
_cell.angle_beta   90.00
_cell.angle_gamma   90.00
#
_symmetry.space_group_name_H-M   'P 1'
#
loop_
_entity.id
_entity.type
_entity.pdbx_description
1 polymer ?
#
loop_
_entity_poly.entity_id
_entity_poly.type
_entity_poly.pdbx_seq_one_letter_code
_entity_poly.pdbx_strand_id
1 'polypeptide(L)'
;MKHLIIGVVVIWAIFQISSFIWSSKGQSPSATYTKLLESPQYRLTNPYENGYFYLLGFTAATSLDPAKVGHEMWLEISAARGSNSFDYGKPGRAELQIDTPLEEVIPAWNSENPANEFRHLQTRIQTLSGRDRTLLMRYEHWLAMPFEDMGFGHRAMPRFLDMQVAHRLYIADGFSRQTALGMQRLKQDMQMWRNVLRNATTVSTKVMAQIVITDDLRLLSNLLSQPSVDPTVLAMTPNIAPPFAAAESSLHWPLRHQFILGVHADRIGESSTEKQTESLIAQEQWLANMAHLPQEAFRRISHPRTPSFLGIPLQTRETWEMYATYYDAVIQATETGQSALPKIHALGGTARQGIFESLVSPNSFEPDWDPFHQQLRETDARLRLASLQVVLQRPSAQTTVPNRLAQVGSSYYDPFSGLPMLWSPTQQKIYSVGKDRYDDGGDASFDISVPAIVSRTSLPQNSQTTAPTKRTNRR
;
A
#
# COMPACT_ATOMS: atom_id res chain seq x y z
N MET A 1 -56.96 0.22 35.99
CA MET A 1 -56.63 -0.98 35.19
C MET A 1 -55.60 -0.71 34.09
N LYS A 2 -55.74 0.31 33.23
CA LYS A 2 -54.76 0.61 32.16
C LYS A 2 -53.31 0.83 32.66
N HIS A 3 -53.11 1.59 33.73
CA HIS A 3 -51.76 1.84 34.29
C HIS A 3 -51.11 0.59 34.91
N LEU A 4 -51.89 -0.37 35.38
CA LEU A 4 -51.39 -1.62 35.95
C LEU A 4 -50.96 -2.60 34.85
N ILE A 5 -51.70 -2.63 33.74
CA ILE A 5 -51.32 -3.39 32.53
C ILE A 5 -50.05 -2.80 31.91
N ILE A 6 -49.95 -1.47 31.81
CA ILE A 6 -48.73 -0.80 31.31
C ILE A 6 -47.54 -1.09 32.23
N GLY A 7 -47.72 -1.05 33.55
CA GLY A 7 -46.66 -1.38 34.51
C GLY A 7 -46.17 -2.83 34.37
N VAL A 8 -47.07 -3.79 34.20
CA VAL A 8 -46.72 -5.21 34.00
C VAL A 8 -46.00 -5.43 32.67
N VAL A 9 -46.41 -4.77 31.59
CA VAL A 9 -45.74 -4.86 30.28
C VAL A 9 -44.32 -4.27 30.34
N VAL A 10 -44.14 -3.13 31.03
CA VAL A 10 -42.82 -2.51 31.20
C VAL A 10 -41.91 -3.39 32.05
N ILE A 11 -42.41 -3.96 33.15
CA ILE A 11 -41.63 -4.87 34.01
C ILE A 11 -41.26 -6.15 33.25
N TRP A 12 -42.18 -6.71 32.47
CA TRP A 12 -41.92 -7.89 31.64
C TRP A 12 -40.89 -7.61 30.54
N ALA A 13 -40.97 -6.44 29.89
CA ALA A 13 -39.96 -6.00 28.92
C ALA A 13 -38.58 -5.83 29.57
N ILE A 14 -38.50 -5.23 30.76
CA ILE A 14 -37.24 -5.10 31.51
C ILE A 14 -36.69 -6.48 31.89
N PHE A 15 -37.55 -7.42 32.30
CA PHE A 15 -37.13 -8.77 32.65
C PHE A 15 -36.55 -9.53 31.45
N GLN A 16 -37.20 -9.45 30.28
CA GLN A 16 -36.71 -10.07 29.05
C GLN A 16 -35.38 -9.47 28.58
N ILE A 17 -35.22 -8.15 28.65
CA ILE A 17 -33.96 -7.47 28.34
C ILE A 17 -32.87 -7.93 29.32
N SER A 18 -33.18 -8.01 30.61
CA SER A 18 -32.21 -8.45 31.62
C SER A 18 -31.83 -9.93 31.53
N SER A 19 -32.75 -10.83 31.14
CA SER A 19 -32.41 -12.25 30.94
C SER A 19 -31.53 -12.47 29.71
N PHE A 20 -31.68 -11.65 28.66
CA PHE A 20 -30.84 -11.72 27.46
C PHE A 20 -29.40 -11.22 27.73
N ILE A 21 -29.26 -10.14 28.50
CA ILE A 21 -27.96 -9.63 28.98
C ILE A 21 -27.24 -10.67 29.85
N TRP A 22 -27.98 -11.51 30.58
CA TRP A 22 -27.40 -12.55 31.44
C TRP A 22 -27.05 -13.83 30.66
N SER A 23 -27.84 -14.20 29.64
CA SER A 23 -27.60 -15.38 28.79
C SER A 23 -26.31 -15.27 27.96
N SER A 24 -25.94 -14.07 27.50
CA SER A 24 -24.72 -13.85 26.69
C SER A 24 -23.41 -13.86 27.52
N LYS A 25 -23.49 -13.80 28.86
CA LYS A 25 -22.31 -13.81 29.75
C LYS A 25 -21.68 -15.20 29.93
N GLY A 26 -22.32 -16.29 29.48
CA GLY A 26 -21.91 -17.67 29.82
C GLY A 26 -21.11 -18.47 28.78
N GLN A 27 -21.01 -18.02 27.53
CA GLN A 27 -20.31 -18.78 26.47
C GLN A 27 -18.84 -18.31 26.33
N SER A 28 -17.90 -19.19 26.04
CA SER A 28 -16.49 -18.81 25.73
C SER A 28 -16.37 -18.21 24.32
N PRO A 29 -15.51 -17.20 24.08
CA PRO A 29 -15.35 -16.61 22.74
C PRO A 29 -14.99 -17.65 21.69
N SER A 30 -15.41 -17.45 20.44
CA SER A 30 -15.02 -18.38 19.37
C SER A 30 -13.48 -18.41 19.22
N ALA A 31 -12.98 -19.52 18.68
CA ALA A 31 -11.56 -19.64 18.36
C ALA A 31 -11.13 -18.58 17.33
N THR A 32 -11.98 -18.28 16.35
CA THR A 32 -11.75 -17.24 15.33
C THR A 32 -11.63 -15.86 15.97
N TYR A 33 -12.57 -15.49 16.84
CA TYR A 33 -12.51 -14.23 17.58
C TYR A 33 -11.22 -14.12 18.39
N THR A 34 -10.87 -15.16 19.15
CA THR A 34 -9.66 -15.17 19.99
C THR A 34 -8.40 -15.04 19.14
N LYS A 35 -8.32 -15.80 18.03
CA LYS A 35 -7.22 -15.74 17.07
C LYS A 35 -7.06 -14.33 16.52
N LEU A 36 -8.13 -13.65 16.09
CA LEU A 36 -8.01 -12.31 15.51
C LEU A 36 -7.46 -11.27 16.49
N LEU A 37 -7.63 -11.46 17.80
CA LEU A 37 -7.11 -10.58 18.84
C LEU A 37 -5.63 -10.79 19.20
N GLU A 38 -4.99 -11.87 18.78
CA GLU A 38 -3.59 -12.08 19.11
C GLU A 38 -2.70 -11.01 18.44
N SER A 39 -1.69 -10.56 19.17
CA SER A 39 -0.73 -9.58 18.67
C SER A 39 0.33 -10.23 17.78
N PRO A 40 0.94 -9.47 16.85
CA PRO A 40 2.13 -9.89 16.13
C PRO A 40 3.24 -10.31 17.09
N GLN A 41 3.99 -11.35 16.70
CA GLN A 41 5.23 -11.70 17.38
C GLN A 41 6.35 -10.82 16.84
N TYR A 42 6.79 -9.86 17.66
CA TYR A 42 7.91 -8.99 17.34
C TYR A 42 9.24 -9.71 17.59
N ARG A 43 10.17 -9.61 16.63
CA ARG A 43 11.50 -10.22 16.71
C ARG A 43 12.55 -9.19 17.16
N LEU A 44 12.34 -7.92 16.83
CA LEU A 44 13.22 -6.83 17.23
C LEU A 44 12.90 -6.41 18.67
N THR A 45 13.81 -6.74 19.59
CA THR A 45 13.68 -6.38 21.02
C THR A 45 14.34 -5.04 21.34
N ASN A 46 15.37 -4.65 20.60
CA ASN A 46 16.01 -3.36 20.74
C ASN A 46 15.28 -2.29 19.89
N PRO A 47 14.59 -1.31 20.51
CA PRO A 47 13.86 -0.29 19.76
C PRO A 47 14.78 0.59 18.88
N TYR A 48 16.05 0.75 19.26
CA TYR A 48 16.99 1.59 18.50
C TYR A 48 17.46 0.95 17.19
N GLU A 49 17.22 -0.35 16.99
CA GLU A 49 17.54 -1.08 15.76
C GLU A 49 16.32 -1.19 14.82
N ASN A 50 15.12 -0.83 15.27
CA ASN A 50 13.91 -0.95 14.47
C ASN A 50 13.65 0.34 13.68
N GLY A 51 13.67 0.21 12.36
CA GLY A 51 13.36 1.29 11.40
C GLY A 51 11.98 1.90 11.59
N TYR A 52 11.03 1.24 12.26
CA TYR A 52 9.73 1.85 12.60
C TYR A 52 9.88 3.01 13.60
N PHE A 53 10.66 2.83 14.68
CA PHE A 53 10.90 3.92 15.64
C PHE A 53 11.76 5.02 15.02
N TYR A 54 12.76 4.65 14.20
CA TYR A 54 13.54 5.61 13.45
C TYR A 54 12.66 6.49 12.54
N LEU A 55 11.69 5.88 11.86
CA LEU A 55 10.72 6.57 11.01
C LEU A 55 9.83 7.54 11.81
N LEU A 56 9.41 7.18 13.03
CA LEU A 56 8.64 8.08 13.89
C LEU A 56 9.40 9.37 14.22
N GLY A 57 10.70 9.28 14.48
CA GLY A 57 11.58 10.43 14.77
C GLY A 57 12.35 10.96 13.56
N PHE A 58 11.96 10.60 12.34
CA PHE A 58 12.72 10.92 11.12
C PHE A 58 13.03 12.42 10.97
N THR A 59 12.08 13.26 11.37
CA THR A 59 12.15 14.72 11.27
C THR A 59 12.59 15.41 12.57
N ALA A 60 13.12 14.64 13.54
CA ALA A 60 13.63 15.19 14.79
C ALA A 60 14.75 16.20 14.56
N ALA A 61 15.02 17.08 15.54
CA ALA A 61 16.13 18.02 15.48
C ALA A 61 17.45 17.35 15.09
N THR A 62 18.33 18.09 14.40
CA THR A 62 19.61 17.57 13.89
C THR A 62 20.52 17.00 14.98
N SER A 63 20.42 17.51 16.21
CA SER A 63 21.18 17.08 17.38
C SER A 63 20.61 15.85 18.08
N LEU A 64 19.45 15.36 17.67
CA LEU A 64 18.75 14.25 18.32
C LEU A 64 18.83 12.98 17.46
N ASP A 65 18.85 11.83 18.14
CA ASP A 65 18.74 10.51 17.53
C ASP A 65 17.28 10.22 17.14
N PRO A 66 16.96 10.00 15.85
CA PRO A 66 15.62 9.68 15.38
C PRO A 66 15.00 8.46 16.06
N ALA A 67 15.75 7.38 16.28
CA ALA A 67 15.21 6.17 16.87
C ALA A 67 14.81 6.40 18.33
N LYS A 68 15.62 7.16 19.07
CA LYS A 68 15.30 7.55 20.44
C LYS A 68 14.05 8.41 20.52
N VAL A 69 13.98 9.48 19.71
CA VAL A 69 12.82 10.37 19.69
C VAL A 69 11.55 9.60 19.33
N GLY A 70 11.60 8.75 18.30
CA GLY A 70 10.46 7.94 17.90
C GLY A 70 10.03 6.91 18.93
N HIS A 71 10.96 6.28 19.65
CA HIS A 71 10.65 5.38 20.75
C HIS A 71 10.02 6.11 21.94
N GLU A 72 10.50 7.30 22.29
CA GLU A 72 9.88 8.14 23.33
C GLU A 72 8.45 8.55 22.95
N MET A 73 8.23 8.95 21.68
CA MET A 73 6.90 9.23 21.15
C MET A 73 5.96 8.02 21.23
N TRP A 74 6.48 6.82 20.97
CA TRP A 74 5.74 5.57 21.11
C TRP A 74 5.32 5.28 22.55
N LEU A 75 6.26 5.36 23.50
CA LEU A 75 5.98 5.13 24.92
C LEU A 75 4.91 6.08 25.46
N GLU A 76 4.89 7.34 25.00
CA GLU A 76 3.86 8.31 25.39
C GLU A 76 2.45 7.88 24.97
N ILE A 77 2.27 7.40 23.74
CA ILE A 77 0.95 6.92 23.28
C ILE A 77 0.57 5.64 23.99
N SER A 78 1.49 4.68 24.12
CA SER A 78 1.19 3.41 24.78
C SER A 78 0.84 3.58 26.27
N ALA A 79 1.35 4.63 26.93
CA ALA A 79 1.04 4.96 28.31
C ALA A 79 -0.24 5.80 28.47
N ALA A 80 -0.53 6.70 27.51
CA ALA A 80 -1.67 7.61 27.57
C ALA A 80 -2.96 6.93 27.07
N ARG A 81 -3.86 6.59 28.00
CA ARG A 81 -5.21 6.10 27.64
C ARG A 81 -5.95 7.17 26.83
N GLY A 82 -6.29 6.85 25.58
CA GLY A 82 -7.08 7.71 24.70
C GLY A 82 -6.30 8.59 23.73
N SER A 83 -4.95 8.58 23.76
CA SER A 83 -4.17 9.28 22.74
C SER A 83 -4.18 8.49 21.42
N ASN A 84 -4.68 9.12 20.36
CA ASN A 84 -4.81 8.54 19.02
C ASN A 84 -3.92 9.27 17.99
N SER A 85 -2.81 9.87 18.40
CA SER A 85 -1.86 10.48 17.46
C SER A 85 -0.51 10.75 18.11
N PHE A 86 0.56 10.65 17.33
CA PHE A 86 1.88 11.11 17.74
C PHE A 86 1.91 12.64 17.79
N ASP A 87 2.28 13.19 18.95
CA ASP A 87 2.44 14.63 19.14
C ASP A 87 3.78 15.09 18.56
N TYR A 88 3.73 15.55 17.30
CA TYR A 88 4.84 16.18 16.58
C TYR A 88 5.01 17.66 16.91
N GLY A 89 4.12 18.25 17.71
CA GLY A 89 4.19 19.66 18.11
C GLY A 89 5.19 19.92 19.24
N LYS A 90 5.66 18.88 19.95
CA LYS A 90 6.69 19.07 20.99
C LYS A 90 8.04 19.48 20.38
N PRO A 91 8.80 20.34 21.07
CA PRO A 91 10.14 20.74 20.63
C PRO A 91 11.02 19.53 20.30
N GLY A 92 11.83 19.64 19.23
CA GLY A 92 12.75 18.60 18.81
C GLY A 92 12.15 17.46 17.97
N ARG A 93 10.82 17.36 17.79
CA ARG A 93 10.21 16.19 17.11
C ARG A 93 10.01 16.33 15.61
N ALA A 94 9.81 17.55 15.12
CA ALA A 94 9.55 17.83 13.71
C ALA A 94 10.22 19.13 13.28
N GLU A 95 11.53 19.26 13.53
CA GLU A 95 12.32 20.46 13.18
C GLU A 95 12.94 20.37 11.78
N LEU A 96 13.09 19.14 11.26
CA LEU A 96 13.52 18.91 9.89
C LEU A 96 12.29 18.68 9.01
N GLN A 97 11.74 19.76 8.47
CA GLN A 97 10.61 19.71 7.53
C GLN A 97 11.05 20.21 6.17
N ILE A 98 10.46 19.63 5.12
CA ILE A 98 10.67 20.12 3.76
C ILE A 98 9.44 20.95 3.34
N ASP A 99 9.61 22.28 3.31
CA ASP A 99 8.53 23.23 3.00
C ASP A 99 8.15 23.29 1.51
N THR A 100 8.80 22.49 0.67
CA THR A 100 8.58 22.50 -0.79
C THR A 100 7.59 21.40 -1.18
N PRO A 101 6.50 21.72 -1.92
CA PRO A 101 5.57 20.71 -2.43
C PRO A 101 6.27 19.62 -3.24
N LEU A 102 5.85 18.36 -3.07
CA LEU A 102 6.51 17.17 -3.63
C LEU A 102 6.71 17.25 -5.16
N GLU A 103 5.74 17.83 -5.87
CA GLU A 103 5.75 18.03 -7.32
C GLU A 103 6.80 19.05 -7.76
N GLU A 104 7.09 20.03 -6.90
CA GLU A 104 8.05 21.10 -7.16
C GLU A 104 9.48 20.70 -6.80
N VAL A 105 9.65 19.71 -5.91
CA VAL A 105 10.98 19.23 -5.51
C VAL A 105 11.72 18.67 -6.73
N ILE A 106 11.07 17.79 -7.49
CA ILE A 106 11.68 17.11 -8.64
C ILE A 106 10.66 16.93 -9.79
N PRO A 107 10.36 18.00 -10.56
CA PRO A 107 9.40 17.91 -11.67
C PRO A 107 9.84 16.88 -12.74
N ALA A 108 11.16 16.68 -12.89
CA ALA A 108 11.76 15.69 -13.78
C ALA A 108 11.31 14.24 -13.52
N TRP A 109 10.80 13.95 -12.32
CA TRP A 109 10.33 12.61 -11.94
C TRP A 109 9.23 12.08 -12.87
N ASN A 110 8.33 12.96 -13.31
CA ASN A 110 7.22 12.60 -14.21
C ASN A 110 7.51 12.92 -15.69
N SER A 111 8.76 13.26 -16.04
CA SER A 111 9.11 13.54 -17.43
C SER A 111 9.17 12.27 -18.28
N GLU A 112 9.07 12.42 -19.60
CA GLU A 112 9.20 11.30 -20.53
C GLU A 112 10.61 10.67 -20.48
N ASN A 113 11.66 11.46 -20.24
CA ASN A 113 13.05 10.98 -20.09
C ASN A 113 13.69 11.46 -18.77
N PRO A 114 13.33 10.82 -17.65
CA PRO A 114 13.71 11.29 -16.32
C PRO A 114 15.22 11.28 -16.08
N ALA A 115 15.94 10.26 -16.56
CA ALA A 115 17.39 10.21 -16.41
C ALA A 115 18.10 11.37 -17.11
N ASN A 116 17.62 11.82 -18.27
CA ASN A 116 18.20 12.97 -18.94
C ASN A 116 17.89 14.28 -18.20
N GLU A 117 16.64 14.46 -17.78
CA GLU A 117 16.22 15.64 -17.01
C GLU A 117 16.94 15.75 -15.67
N PHE A 118 17.16 14.65 -14.95
CA PHE A 118 17.94 14.67 -13.71
C PHE A 118 19.39 15.13 -13.94
N ARG A 119 20.01 14.76 -15.08
CA ARG A 119 21.35 15.23 -15.43
C ARG A 119 21.35 16.72 -15.79
N HIS A 120 20.33 17.21 -16.50
CA HIS A 120 20.17 18.64 -16.76
C HIS A 120 19.97 19.46 -15.47
N LEU A 121 19.25 18.90 -14.49
CA LEU A 121 18.99 19.53 -13.20
C LEU A 121 20.06 19.24 -12.14
N GLN A 122 21.21 18.66 -12.50
CA GLN A 122 22.21 18.17 -11.54
C GLN A 122 22.61 19.22 -10.49
N THR A 123 22.93 20.45 -10.89
CA THR A 123 23.33 21.52 -9.95
C THR A 123 22.20 21.88 -8.98
N ARG A 124 20.94 21.91 -9.45
CA ARG A 124 19.77 22.17 -8.61
C ARG A 124 19.56 21.02 -7.61
N ILE A 125 19.63 19.77 -8.09
CA ILE A 125 19.49 18.59 -7.25
C ILE A 125 20.59 18.54 -6.18
N GLN A 126 21.85 18.84 -6.53
CA GLN A 126 22.95 18.90 -5.57
C GLN A 126 22.76 20.00 -4.53
N THR A 127 22.21 21.16 -4.93
CA THR A 127 21.91 22.26 -4.00
C THR A 127 20.81 21.86 -3.02
N LEU A 128 19.74 21.22 -3.52
CA LEU A 128 18.65 20.69 -2.68
C LEU A 128 19.16 19.60 -1.73
N SER A 129 19.93 18.64 -2.24
CA SER A 129 20.57 17.60 -1.43
C SER A 129 21.53 18.15 -0.38
N GLY A 130 22.19 19.27 -0.67
CA GLY A 130 23.05 19.98 0.28
C GLY A 130 22.26 20.66 1.39
N ARG A 131 21.14 21.32 1.04
CA ARG A 131 20.23 21.96 2.00
C ARG A 131 19.62 20.93 2.94
N ASP A 132 19.13 19.82 2.40
CA ASP A 132 18.36 18.80 3.13
C ASP A 132 19.24 17.59 3.52
N ARG A 133 20.55 17.80 3.63
CA ARG A 133 21.57 16.75 3.80
C ARG A 133 21.30 15.84 4.99
N THR A 134 20.85 16.40 6.13
CA THR A 134 20.56 15.59 7.33
C THR A 134 19.43 14.61 7.07
N LEU A 135 18.34 15.04 6.43
CA LEU A 135 17.22 14.16 6.07
C LEU A 135 17.66 13.06 5.10
N LEU A 136 18.49 13.39 4.11
CA LEU A 136 19.02 12.40 3.17
C LEU A 136 19.93 11.37 3.83
N MET A 137 20.82 11.78 4.74
CA MET A 137 21.66 10.84 5.48
C MET A 137 20.82 9.93 6.38
N ARG A 138 19.75 10.46 6.99
CA ARG A 138 18.80 9.68 7.77
C ARG A 138 18.04 8.67 6.90
N TYR A 139 17.63 9.09 5.69
CA TYR A 139 16.96 8.21 4.74
C TYR A 139 17.86 7.06 4.31
N GLU A 140 19.10 7.37 3.90
CA GLU A 140 20.09 6.36 3.53
C GLU A 140 20.40 5.39 4.66
N HIS A 141 20.49 5.87 5.91
CA HIS A 141 20.63 5.01 7.07
C HIS A 141 19.42 4.10 7.27
N TRP A 142 18.21 4.66 7.20
CA TRP A 142 16.96 3.92 7.36
C TRP A 142 16.80 2.80 6.32
N LEU A 143 17.23 3.01 5.07
CA LEU A 143 17.24 1.99 4.02
C LEU A 143 18.06 0.73 4.38
N ALA A 144 18.99 0.82 5.33
CA ALA A 144 19.82 -0.28 5.80
C ALA A 144 19.33 -0.91 7.11
N MET A 145 18.28 -0.35 7.73
CA MET A 145 17.78 -0.83 9.03
C MET A 145 16.84 -2.04 8.88
N PRO A 146 16.82 -2.96 9.85
CA PRO A 146 15.70 -3.86 10.05
C PRO A 146 14.39 -3.08 10.25
N PHE A 147 13.26 -3.65 9.85
CA PHE A 147 11.95 -3.00 9.99
C PHE A 147 10.89 -3.98 10.49
N GLU A 148 10.22 -3.62 11.59
CA GLU A 148 9.00 -4.26 12.07
C GLU A 148 7.98 -3.20 12.47
N ASP A 149 6.79 -3.25 11.87
CA ASP A 149 5.72 -2.29 12.13
C ASP A 149 5.12 -2.50 13.53
N MET A 150 5.41 -1.57 14.43
CA MET A 150 4.95 -1.63 15.83
C MET A 150 3.54 -1.05 16.01
N GLY A 151 2.93 -0.46 14.98
CA GLY A 151 1.65 0.26 15.09
C GLY A 151 0.41 -0.61 15.36
N PHE A 152 0.54 -1.94 15.42
CA PHE A 152 -0.58 -2.84 15.67
C PHE A 152 -1.36 -2.45 16.94
N GLY A 153 -2.69 -2.43 16.86
CA GLY A 153 -3.57 -2.07 17.98
C GLY A 153 -3.60 -0.59 18.37
N HIS A 154 -2.88 0.28 17.67
CA HIS A 154 -2.83 1.72 17.97
C HIS A 154 -3.39 2.55 16.80
N ARG A 155 -4.18 3.58 17.11
CA ARG A 155 -4.65 4.56 16.11
C ARG A 155 -3.61 5.67 15.96
N ALA A 156 -2.42 5.36 15.47
CA ALA A 156 -1.39 6.36 15.22
C ALA A 156 -0.53 5.94 14.03
N MET A 157 0.02 6.90 13.30
CA MET A 157 0.89 6.60 12.16
C MET A 157 2.06 7.58 12.06
N PRO A 158 3.20 7.14 11.48
CA PRO A 158 4.32 8.03 11.21
C PRO A 158 3.98 9.15 10.22
N ARG A 159 4.77 10.23 10.25
CA ARG A 159 4.77 11.25 9.20
C ARG A 159 5.51 10.75 7.96
N PHE A 160 4.75 10.46 6.92
CA PHE A 160 5.27 9.90 5.68
C PHE A 160 5.66 10.92 4.60
N LEU A 161 5.20 12.17 4.69
CA LEU A 161 5.45 13.20 3.68
C LEU A 161 6.95 13.45 3.49
N ASP A 162 7.68 13.69 4.59
CA ASP A 162 9.12 14.00 4.55
C ASP A 162 9.94 12.79 4.03
N MET A 163 9.48 11.56 4.32
CA MET A 163 10.05 10.34 3.76
C MET A 163 9.86 10.27 2.24
N GLN A 164 8.67 10.60 1.73
CA GLN A 164 8.41 10.60 0.28
C GLN A 164 9.34 11.55 -0.47
N VAL A 165 9.58 12.74 0.09
CA VAL A 165 10.47 13.72 -0.53
C VAL A 165 11.93 13.25 -0.48
N ALA A 166 12.37 12.74 0.67
CA ALA A 166 13.73 12.20 0.82
C ALA A 166 14.02 11.06 -0.15
N HIS A 167 13.05 10.15 -0.37
CA HIS A 167 13.19 9.05 -1.34
C HIS A 167 13.44 9.57 -2.77
N ARG A 168 12.61 10.52 -3.24
CA ARG A 168 12.74 11.07 -4.60
C ARG A 168 14.09 11.75 -4.78
N LEU A 169 14.51 12.53 -3.79
CA LEU A 169 15.76 13.27 -3.84
C LEU A 169 16.98 12.33 -3.79
N TYR A 170 16.93 11.28 -2.97
CA TYR A 170 17.94 10.24 -2.91
C TYR A 170 18.15 9.57 -4.29
N ILE A 171 17.06 9.15 -4.94
CA ILE A 171 17.13 8.47 -6.24
C ILE A 171 17.56 9.44 -7.35
N ALA A 172 16.96 10.64 -7.41
CA ALA A 172 17.27 11.65 -8.41
C ALA A 172 18.72 12.14 -8.32
N ASP A 173 19.27 12.35 -7.12
CA ASP A 173 20.70 12.67 -6.96
C ASP A 173 21.59 11.55 -7.53
N GLY A 174 21.18 10.28 -7.38
CA GLY A 174 21.88 9.14 -7.98
C GLY A 174 21.93 9.23 -9.51
N PHE A 175 20.77 9.37 -10.14
CA PHE A 175 20.66 9.47 -11.61
C PHE A 175 21.29 10.75 -12.17
N SER A 176 21.23 11.87 -11.43
CA SER A 176 21.87 13.12 -11.84
C SER A 176 23.38 12.99 -11.98
N ARG A 177 23.99 12.02 -11.28
CA ARG A 177 25.42 11.70 -11.36
C ARG A 177 25.66 10.66 -12.46
N GLN A 178 25.04 9.49 -12.33
CA GLN A 178 25.25 8.36 -13.25
C GLN A 178 24.05 7.40 -13.23
N THR A 179 23.69 6.80 -14.38
CA THR A 179 22.60 5.82 -14.46
C THR A 179 22.82 4.64 -13.52
N ALA A 180 24.04 4.10 -13.46
CA ALA A 180 24.35 2.94 -12.62
C ALA A 180 24.14 3.23 -11.13
N LEU A 181 24.53 4.43 -10.66
CA LEU A 181 24.29 4.84 -9.28
C LEU A 181 22.80 5.03 -9.01
N GLY A 182 22.06 5.68 -9.92
CA GLY A 182 20.60 5.82 -9.83
C GLY A 182 19.89 4.47 -9.72
N MET A 183 20.26 3.50 -10.57
CA MET A 183 19.71 2.15 -10.54
C MET A 183 20.08 1.37 -9.27
N GLN A 184 21.29 1.57 -8.73
CA GLN A 184 21.68 0.98 -7.45
C GLN A 184 20.83 1.53 -6.29
N ARG A 185 20.62 2.85 -6.26
CA ARG A 185 19.78 3.52 -5.26
C ARG A 185 18.33 3.06 -5.36
N LEU A 186 17.76 3.05 -6.57
CA LEU A 186 16.41 2.53 -6.83
C LEU A 186 16.26 1.07 -6.37
N LYS A 187 17.27 0.23 -6.59
CA LYS A 187 17.25 -1.16 -6.10
C LYS A 187 17.20 -1.23 -4.57
N GLN A 188 18.04 -0.45 -3.88
CA GLN A 188 18.08 -0.43 -2.43
C GLN A 188 16.76 0.10 -1.84
N ASP A 189 16.22 1.16 -2.45
CA ASP A 189 14.94 1.77 -2.11
C ASP A 189 13.79 0.75 -2.20
N MET A 190 13.64 0.13 -3.37
CA MET A 190 12.65 -0.90 -3.63
C MET A 190 12.79 -2.09 -2.67
N GLN A 191 14.01 -2.52 -2.34
CA GLN A 191 14.22 -3.61 -1.39
C GLN A 191 13.70 -3.26 0.00
N MET A 192 13.98 -2.05 0.49
CA MET A 192 13.49 -1.60 1.79
C MET A 192 11.97 -1.45 1.80
N TRP A 193 11.37 -0.76 0.82
CA TRP A 193 9.92 -0.55 0.80
C TRP A 193 9.12 -1.82 0.59
N ARG A 194 9.66 -2.80 -0.15
CA ARG A 194 9.09 -4.15 -0.21
C ARG A 194 9.19 -4.89 1.11
N ASN A 195 10.27 -4.69 1.87
CA ASN A 195 10.36 -5.18 3.23
C ASN A 195 9.33 -4.51 4.17
N VAL A 196 9.12 -3.20 4.06
CA VAL A 196 8.06 -2.49 4.78
C VAL A 196 6.68 -3.04 4.40
N LEU A 197 6.39 -3.19 3.10
CA LEU A 197 5.12 -3.71 2.60
C LEU A 197 4.81 -5.11 3.17
N ARG A 198 5.80 -5.99 3.20
CA ARG A 198 5.69 -7.35 3.74
C ARG A 198 5.46 -7.39 5.24
N ASN A 199 6.11 -6.51 6.01
CA ASN A 199 6.04 -6.51 7.47
C ASN A 199 5.01 -5.52 8.04
N ALA A 200 4.28 -4.78 7.19
CA ALA A 200 3.27 -3.83 7.62
C ALA A 200 2.13 -4.55 8.35
N THR A 201 1.89 -4.13 9.59
CA THR A 201 0.77 -4.60 10.41
C THR A 201 -0.39 -3.62 10.39
N THR A 202 -0.11 -2.37 10.01
CA THR A 202 -1.09 -1.28 9.87
C THR A 202 -1.42 -1.00 8.40
N VAL A 203 -2.65 -0.54 8.15
CA VAL A 203 -3.10 -0.19 6.79
C VAL A 203 -2.32 1.01 6.25
N SER A 204 -2.05 2.02 7.07
CA SER A 204 -1.32 3.22 6.69
C SER A 204 0.12 2.92 6.20
N THR A 205 0.86 2.10 6.94
CA THR A 205 2.21 1.65 6.53
C THR A 205 2.16 0.82 5.25
N LYS A 206 1.16 -0.07 5.10
CA LYS A 206 0.95 -0.86 3.87
C LYS A 206 0.67 0.03 2.66
N VAL A 207 -0.15 1.07 2.82
CA VAL A 207 -0.48 2.04 1.76
C VAL A 207 0.74 2.89 1.41
N MET A 208 1.48 3.39 2.40
CA MET A 208 2.70 4.17 2.14
C MET A 208 3.73 3.38 1.33
N ALA A 209 3.98 2.11 1.69
CA ALA A 209 4.92 1.29 0.94
C ALA A 209 4.48 1.11 -0.52
N GLN A 210 3.17 0.95 -0.79
CA GLN A 210 2.64 0.88 -2.15
C GLN A 210 2.79 2.21 -2.92
N ILE A 211 2.63 3.35 -2.25
CA ILE A 211 2.84 4.67 -2.85
C ILE A 211 4.27 4.78 -3.37
N VAL A 212 5.27 4.49 -2.53
CA VAL A 212 6.68 4.59 -2.94
C VAL A 212 7.01 3.57 -4.03
N ILE A 213 6.62 2.31 -3.87
CA ILE A 213 6.85 1.27 -4.88
C ILE A 213 6.23 1.66 -6.23
N THR A 214 5.00 2.20 -6.22
CA THR A 214 4.33 2.63 -7.46
C THR A 214 5.03 3.83 -8.10
N ASP A 215 5.52 4.76 -7.29
CA ASP A 215 6.26 5.94 -7.75
C ASP A 215 7.59 5.55 -8.41
N ASP A 216 8.32 4.61 -7.80
CA ASP A 216 9.53 4.00 -8.33
C ASP A 216 9.28 3.22 -9.62
N LEU A 217 8.17 2.49 -9.70
CA LEU A 217 7.79 1.74 -10.90
C LEU A 217 7.42 2.66 -12.06
N ARG A 218 6.82 3.82 -11.78
CA ARG A 218 6.56 4.83 -12.81
C ARG A 218 7.89 5.36 -13.37
N LEU A 219 8.84 5.72 -12.50
CA LEU A 219 10.18 6.13 -12.92
C LEU A 219 10.84 5.02 -13.77
N LEU A 220 10.84 3.78 -13.28
CA LEU A 220 11.45 2.65 -13.96
C LEU A 220 10.80 2.37 -15.32
N SER A 221 9.48 2.44 -15.40
CA SER A 221 8.74 2.26 -16.66
C SER A 221 9.10 3.34 -17.68
N ASN A 222 9.25 4.60 -17.26
CA ASN A 222 9.70 5.67 -18.14
C ASN A 222 11.13 5.43 -18.64
N LEU A 223 12.04 4.93 -17.80
CA LEU A 223 13.40 4.55 -18.22
C LEU A 223 13.40 3.42 -19.26
N LEU A 224 12.48 2.45 -19.13
CA LEU A 224 12.33 1.32 -20.06
C LEU A 224 11.59 1.69 -21.35
N SER A 225 10.83 2.78 -21.32
CA SER A 225 10.06 3.29 -22.47
C SER A 225 10.90 4.16 -23.40
N GLN A 226 12.20 4.31 -23.16
CA GLN A 226 13.09 5.07 -24.04
C GLN A 226 13.35 4.32 -25.36
N PRO A 227 13.45 5.01 -26.51
CA PRO A 227 13.81 4.39 -27.79
C PRO A 227 15.16 3.67 -27.75
N SER A 228 16.10 4.18 -26.95
CA SER A 228 17.37 3.54 -26.64
C SER A 228 17.49 3.44 -25.13
N VAL A 229 17.34 2.23 -24.60
CA VAL A 229 17.41 1.97 -23.15
C VAL A 229 18.85 1.67 -22.75
N ASP A 230 19.31 2.30 -21.67
CA ASP A 230 20.61 2.04 -21.07
C ASP A 230 20.72 0.55 -20.67
N PRO A 231 21.79 -0.17 -21.08
CA PRO A 231 21.97 -1.59 -20.77
C PRO A 231 21.93 -1.90 -19.27
N THR A 232 22.36 -0.97 -18.41
CA THR A 232 22.29 -1.12 -16.95
C THR A 232 20.84 -1.17 -16.47
N VAL A 233 19.94 -0.38 -17.06
CA VAL A 233 18.50 -0.40 -16.74
C VAL A 233 17.90 -1.77 -17.09
N LEU A 234 18.20 -2.29 -18.30
CA LEU A 234 17.73 -3.61 -18.75
C LEU A 234 18.25 -4.76 -17.87
N ALA A 235 19.52 -4.68 -17.45
CA ALA A 235 20.16 -5.72 -16.65
C ALA A 235 19.65 -5.75 -15.20
N MET A 236 19.39 -4.58 -14.59
CA MET A 236 19.03 -4.49 -13.18
C MET A 236 17.53 -4.65 -12.90
N THR A 237 16.67 -4.22 -13.83
CA THR A 237 15.20 -4.21 -13.66
C THR A 237 14.61 -5.54 -13.17
N PRO A 238 14.99 -6.72 -13.69
CA PRO A 238 14.41 -7.99 -13.22
C PRO A 238 14.61 -8.26 -11.72
N ASN A 239 15.65 -7.67 -11.12
CA ASN A 239 15.94 -7.79 -9.69
C ASN A 239 15.32 -6.66 -8.85
N ILE A 240 14.73 -5.65 -9.49
CA ILE A 240 14.08 -4.49 -8.86
C ILE A 240 12.56 -4.67 -8.86
N ALA A 241 12.01 -5.16 -9.97
CA ALA A 241 10.57 -5.29 -10.17
C ALA A 241 10.07 -6.74 -10.31
N PRO A 242 10.52 -7.73 -9.50
CA PRO A 242 9.89 -9.04 -9.52
C PRO A 242 8.42 -8.92 -9.06
N PRO A 243 7.53 -9.84 -9.47
CA PRO A 243 6.16 -9.90 -8.96
C PRO A 243 6.12 -9.96 -7.43
N PHE A 244 4.99 -9.59 -6.82
CA PHE A 244 4.83 -9.72 -5.37
C PHE A 244 4.92 -11.18 -4.91
N ALA A 245 5.60 -11.37 -3.78
CA ALA A 245 5.50 -12.58 -2.97
C ALA A 245 4.19 -12.56 -2.17
N ALA A 246 3.72 -13.74 -1.74
CA ALA A 246 2.47 -13.87 -0.98
C ALA A 246 2.43 -13.02 0.30
N ALA A 247 3.57 -12.83 0.97
CA ALA A 247 3.65 -12.00 2.16
C ALA A 247 3.50 -10.49 1.85
N GLU A 248 3.90 -10.06 0.66
CA GLU A 248 3.74 -8.67 0.21
C GLU A 248 2.29 -8.35 -0.12
N SER A 249 1.57 -9.29 -0.77
CA SER A 249 0.15 -9.14 -1.11
C SER A 249 -0.82 -9.42 0.05
N SER A 250 -0.35 -10.00 1.16
CA SER A 250 -1.21 -10.33 2.29
C SER A 250 -1.77 -9.09 3.01
N LEU A 251 -3.08 -9.14 3.29
CA LEU A 251 -3.79 -8.17 4.13
C LEU A 251 -4.07 -8.71 5.55
N HIS A 252 -3.52 -9.87 5.91
CA HIS A 252 -3.78 -10.57 7.17
C HIS A 252 -3.63 -9.69 8.42
N TRP A 253 -2.47 -9.04 8.58
CA TRP A 253 -2.22 -8.18 9.74
C TRP A 253 -3.00 -6.87 9.70
N PRO A 254 -3.08 -6.12 8.58
CA PRO A 254 -3.94 -4.94 8.46
C PRO A 254 -5.42 -5.20 8.81
N LEU A 255 -5.97 -6.35 8.39
CA LEU A 255 -7.34 -6.77 8.71
C LEU A 255 -7.52 -6.99 10.22
N ARG A 256 -6.60 -7.73 10.85
CA ARG A 256 -6.59 -7.95 12.31
C ARG A 256 -6.41 -6.66 13.10
N HIS A 257 -5.58 -5.76 12.60
CA HIS A 257 -5.37 -4.44 13.19
C HIS A 257 -6.68 -3.64 13.23
N GLN A 258 -7.47 -3.61 12.15
CA GLN A 258 -8.76 -2.91 12.18
C GLN A 258 -9.79 -3.59 13.08
N PHE A 259 -9.81 -4.92 13.11
CA PHE A 259 -10.68 -5.66 14.02
C PHE A 259 -10.38 -5.34 15.49
N ILE A 260 -9.11 -5.39 15.90
CA ILE A 260 -8.73 -5.11 17.29
C ILE A 260 -9.01 -3.66 17.68
N LEU A 261 -8.80 -2.70 16.77
CA LEU A 261 -9.14 -1.29 16.98
C LEU A 261 -10.64 -1.06 17.17
N GLY A 262 -11.47 -1.86 16.50
CA GLY A 262 -12.92 -1.86 16.69
C GLY A 262 -13.30 -2.38 18.08
N VAL A 263 -12.80 -3.56 18.44
CA VAL A 263 -13.07 -4.21 19.73
C VAL A 263 -12.60 -3.35 20.91
N HIS A 264 -11.44 -2.71 20.80
CA HIS A 264 -10.92 -1.84 21.85
C HIS A 264 -11.78 -0.57 22.03
N ALA A 265 -12.20 0.07 20.93
CA ALA A 265 -13.03 1.25 21.00
C ALA A 265 -14.38 0.98 21.67
N ASP A 266 -14.98 -0.19 21.43
CA ASP A 266 -16.25 -0.59 22.04
C ASP A 266 -16.11 -0.88 23.54
N ARG A 267 -15.02 -1.55 23.96
CA ARG A 267 -14.77 -1.90 25.37
C ARG A 267 -14.48 -0.71 26.27
N ILE A 268 -13.77 0.29 25.77
CA ILE A 268 -13.33 1.43 26.58
C ILE A 268 -14.47 2.44 26.76
N GLY A 269 -15.55 2.34 25.98
CA GLY A 269 -16.70 3.24 26.08
C GLY A 269 -16.24 4.70 26.02
N GLU A 270 -15.29 5.01 25.13
CA GLU A 270 -14.63 6.31 25.05
C GLU A 270 -15.66 7.43 24.84
N SER A 271 -16.12 8.01 25.95
CA SER A 271 -16.88 9.26 26.02
C SER A 271 -15.95 10.48 26.08
N SER A 272 -14.65 10.30 25.82
CA SER A 272 -13.76 11.42 25.57
C SER A 272 -14.20 12.09 24.27
N THR A 273 -14.83 13.25 24.43
CA THR A 273 -14.75 14.36 23.48
C THR A 273 -13.29 14.71 23.26
N GLU A 274 -12.56 13.89 22.52
CA GLU A 274 -11.29 14.25 21.94
C GLU A 274 -11.20 13.65 20.54
N LYS A 275 -11.28 14.59 19.61
CA LYS A 275 -11.21 14.52 18.15
C LYS A 275 -10.14 13.51 17.72
N GLN A 276 -10.40 12.72 16.67
CA GLN A 276 -9.29 12.36 15.78
C GLN A 276 -8.52 13.67 15.53
N THR A 277 -7.26 13.74 15.95
CA THR A 277 -6.49 14.97 15.81
C THR A 277 -6.54 15.38 14.34
N GLU A 278 -6.77 16.66 14.05
CA GLU A 278 -6.79 17.18 12.67
C GLU A 278 -5.54 16.72 11.88
N SER A 279 -4.41 16.54 12.58
CA SER A 279 -3.18 15.96 12.04
C SER A 279 -3.32 14.52 11.53
N LEU A 280 -4.05 13.61 12.21
CA LEU A 280 -4.21 12.23 11.75
C LEU A 280 -5.11 12.17 10.51
N ILE A 281 -6.21 12.93 10.52
CA ILE A 281 -7.13 13.04 9.38
C ILE A 281 -6.39 13.58 8.15
N ALA A 282 -5.59 14.64 8.33
CA ALA A 282 -4.80 15.21 7.25
C ALA A 282 -3.79 14.20 6.67
N GLN A 283 -3.19 13.36 7.51
CA GLN A 283 -2.26 12.30 7.06
C GLN A 283 -2.98 11.18 6.31
N GLU A 284 -4.14 10.71 6.80
CA GLU A 284 -4.95 9.71 6.11
C GLU A 284 -5.45 10.21 4.76
N GLN A 285 -5.90 11.48 4.69
CA GLN A 285 -6.30 12.12 3.45
C GLN A 285 -5.13 12.26 2.47
N TRP A 286 -3.95 12.64 2.96
CA TRP A 286 -2.75 12.69 2.14
C TRP A 286 -2.40 11.31 1.57
N LEU A 287 -2.41 10.26 2.40
CA LEU A 287 -2.19 8.88 1.94
C LEU A 287 -3.24 8.46 0.91
N ALA A 288 -4.52 8.73 1.17
CA ALA A 288 -5.59 8.37 0.24
C ALA A 288 -5.41 9.06 -1.12
N ASN A 289 -5.08 10.36 -1.13
CA ASN A 289 -4.83 11.10 -2.36
C ASN A 289 -3.62 10.55 -3.13
N MET A 290 -2.50 10.34 -2.44
CA MET A 290 -1.26 9.80 -3.06
C MET A 290 -1.44 8.38 -3.58
N ALA A 291 -2.27 7.58 -2.94
CA ALA A 291 -2.62 6.22 -3.32
C ALA A 291 -3.73 6.13 -4.37
N HIS A 292 -4.33 7.26 -4.77
CA HIS A 292 -5.54 7.31 -5.60
C HIS A 292 -6.71 6.48 -5.03
N LEU A 293 -6.82 6.45 -3.70
CA LEU A 293 -7.94 5.86 -2.97
C LEU A 293 -9.07 6.89 -2.80
N PRO A 294 -10.32 6.45 -2.58
CA PRO A 294 -11.38 7.34 -2.11
C PRO A 294 -10.95 8.10 -0.86
N GLN A 295 -11.27 9.40 -0.76
CA GLN A 295 -10.83 10.25 0.36
C GLN A 295 -11.24 9.70 1.74
N GLU A 296 -12.38 9.01 1.82
CA GLU A 296 -12.89 8.41 3.06
C GLU A 296 -12.49 6.93 3.23
N ALA A 297 -11.55 6.39 2.44
CA ALA A 297 -11.23 4.96 2.43
C ALA A 297 -10.83 4.43 3.83
N PHE A 298 -9.95 5.13 4.55
CA PHE A 298 -9.55 4.76 5.91
C PHE A 298 -10.72 4.79 6.90
N ARG A 299 -11.64 5.74 6.74
CA ARG A 299 -12.86 5.83 7.55
C ARG A 299 -13.83 4.70 7.24
N ARG A 300 -13.95 4.27 5.98
CA ARG A 300 -14.87 3.20 5.54
C ARG A 300 -14.48 1.80 6.01
N ILE A 301 -13.26 1.59 6.47
CA ILE A 301 -12.83 0.34 7.13
C ILE A 301 -12.83 0.45 8.66
N SER A 302 -12.92 1.67 9.19
CA SER A 302 -12.92 1.92 10.63
C SER A 302 -14.30 1.65 11.22
N HIS A 303 -14.40 0.75 12.19
CA HIS A 303 -15.66 0.47 12.88
C HIS A 303 -16.25 1.76 13.48
N PRO A 304 -17.54 2.07 13.21
CA PRO A 304 -18.18 3.26 13.73
C PRO A 304 -18.28 3.18 15.25
N ARG A 305 -18.20 4.33 15.91
CA ARG A 305 -18.44 4.41 17.35
C ARG A 305 -19.91 4.08 17.63
N THR A 306 -20.14 3.07 18.45
CA THR A 306 -21.50 2.71 18.87
C THR A 306 -21.99 3.73 19.89
N PRO A 307 -23.20 4.31 19.73
CA PRO A 307 -23.80 5.10 20.79
C PRO A 307 -23.96 4.22 22.04
N SER A 308 -23.58 4.75 23.19
CA SER A 308 -23.84 4.13 24.49
C SER A 308 -25.17 4.61 25.02
N PHE A 309 -26.01 3.70 25.53
CA PHE A 309 -27.21 4.06 26.29
C PHE A 309 -26.94 3.78 27.76
N LEU A 310 -26.97 4.83 28.60
CA LEU A 310 -26.69 4.74 30.04
C LEU A 310 -25.34 4.08 30.40
N GLY A 311 -24.31 4.25 29.56
CA GLY A 311 -22.98 3.69 29.79
C GLY A 311 -22.82 2.23 29.35
N ILE A 312 -23.84 1.61 28.76
CA ILE A 312 -23.78 0.25 28.20
C ILE A 312 -23.55 0.36 26.69
N PRO A 313 -22.49 -0.28 26.14
CA PRO A 313 -22.32 -0.38 24.69
C PRO A 313 -23.47 -1.21 24.10
N LEU A 314 -24.11 -0.69 23.06
CA LEU A 314 -25.23 -1.36 22.39
C LEU A 314 -24.78 -2.52 21.48
N GLN A 315 -23.48 -2.64 21.19
CA GLN A 315 -22.97 -3.79 20.45
C GLN A 315 -22.92 -5.03 21.33
N THR A 316 -23.60 -6.07 20.89
CA THR A 316 -23.58 -7.38 21.55
C THR A 316 -22.30 -8.12 21.18
N ARG A 317 -21.89 -9.05 22.04
CA ARG A 317 -20.81 -9.98 21.71
C ARG A 317 -21.06 -10.75 20.41
N GLU A 318 -22.31 -11.10 20.12
CA GLU A 318 -22.72 -11.74 18.87
C GLU A 318 -22.36 -10.89 17.64
N THR A 319 -22.44 -9.56 17.75
CA THR A 319 -22.04 -8.64 16.70
C THR A 319 -20.53 -8.75 16.39
N TRP A 320 -19.69 -8.84 17.41
CA TRP A 320 -18.25 -9.00 17.23
C TRP A 320 -17.84 -10.40 16.76
N GLU A 321 -18.61 -11.44 17.11
CA GLU A 321 -18.43 -12.79 16.57
C GLU A 321 -18.77 -12.82 15.06
N MET A 322 -19.84 -12.15 14.64
CA MET A 322 -20.17 -11.97 13.21
C MET A 322 -19.03 -11.25 12.47
N TYR A 323 -18.51 -10.15 13.03
CA TYR A 323 -17.35 -9.48 12.44
C TYR A 323 -16.13 -10.38 12.40
N ALA A 324 -15.87 -11.19 13.43
CA ALA A 324 -14.75 -12.12 13.43
C ALA A 324 -14.85 -13.13 12.27
N THR A 325 -16.03 -13.70 12.02
CA THR A 325 -16.27 -14.57 10.85
C THR A 325 -16.04 -13.82 9.54
N TYR A 326 -16.52 -12.59 9.42
CA TYR A 326 -16.29 -11.76 8.24
C TYR A 326 -14.80 -11.50 7.98
N TYR A 327 -14.05 -11.05 8.98
CA TYR A 327 -12.62 -10.76 8.82
C TYR A 327 -11.84 -12.02 8.46
N ASP A 328 -12.14 -13.17 9.06
CA ASP A 328 -11.50 -14.45 8.69
C ASP A 328 -11.79 -14.85 7.24
N ALA A 329 -13.03 -14.65 6.77
CA ALA A 329 -13.39 -14.89 5.37
C ALA A 329 -12.66 -13.96 4.40
N VAL A 330 -12.54 -12.66 4.73
CA VAL A 330 -11.78 -11.70 3.92
C VAL A 330 -10.29 -12.06 3.88
N ILE A 331 -9.70 -12.44 5.02
CA ILE A 331 -8.30 -12.91 5.09
C ILE A 331 -8.10 -14.09 4.13
N GLN A 332 -8.94 -15.13 4.24
CA GLN A 332 -8.86 -16.31 3.39
C GLN A 332 -9.04 -15.96 1.89
N ALA A 333 -9.97 -15.06 1.57
CA ALA A 333 -10.18 -14.61 0.19
C ALA A 333 -8.93 -13.90 -0.38
N THR A 334 -8.28 -13.04 0.42
CA THR A 334 -7.04 -12.35 0.00
C THR A 334 -5.86 -13.31 -0.16
N GLU A 335 -5.72 -14.30 0.73
CA GLU A 335 -4.63 -15.29 0.68
C GLU A 335 -4.78 -16.27 -0.48
N THR A 336 -6.02 -16.59 -0.86
CA THR A 336 -6.32 -17.46 -2.02
C THR A 336 -6.34 -16.70 -3.35
N GLY A 337 -6.08 -15.38 -3.33
CA GLY A 337 -6.06 -14.54 -4.53
C GLY A 337 -7.44 -14.36 -5.17
N GLN A 338 -8.51 -14.43 -4.39
CA GLN A 338 -9.86 -14.23 -4.90
C GLN A 338 -10.02 -12.83 -5.46
N SER A 339 -10.74 -12.78 -6.56
CA SER A 339 -10.86 -11.56 -7.35
C SER A 339 -11.81 -10.53 -6.71
N ALA A 340 -12.77 -10.99 -5.90
CA ALA A 340 -13.75 -10.18 -5.18
C ALA A 340 -13.75 -10.60 -3.71
N LEU A 341 -13.92 -9.63 -2.80
CA LEU A 341 -13.94 -9.90 -1.36
C LEU A 341 -15.34 -10.30 -0.89
N PRO A 342 -15.45 -11.22 0.08
CA PRO A 342 -16.74 -11.59 0.66
C PRO A 342 -17.37 -10.38 1.35
N LYS A 343 -18.70 -10.39 1.40
CA LYS A 343 -19.53 -9.33 1.98
C LYS A 343 -20.25 -9.83 3.23
N ILE A 344 -20.46 -8.98 4.23
CA ILE A 344 -21.05 -9.40 5.52
C ILE A 344 -22.44 -10.01 5.31
N HIS A 345 -23.27 -9.38 4.47
CA HIS A 345 -24.62 -9.83 4.21
C HIS A 345 -24.66 -11.20 3.49
N ALA A 346 -23.64 -11.56 2.71
CA ALA A 346 -23.54 -12.86 2.06
C ALA A 346 -23.20 -13.99 3.06
N LEU A 347 -22.53 -13.67 4.17
CA LEU A 347 -22.21 -14.61 5.24
C LEU A 347 -23.40 -14.84 6.19
N GLY A 348 -24.31 -13.86 6.29
CA GLY A 348 -25.47 -13.85 7.16
C GLY A 348 -26.56 -14.88 6.85
N GLY A 349 -26.50 -15.58 5.70
CA GLY A 349 -27.45 -16.66 5.36
C GLY A 349 -27.43 -17.87 6.30
N THR A 350 -26.49 -17.92 7.25
CA THR A 350 -26.29 -19.05 8.18
C THR A 350 -26.61 -18.73 9.65
N ALA A 351 -26.82 -17.46 10.02
CA ALA A 351 -27.16 -17.06 11.39
C ALA A 351 -28.62 -16.59 11.46
N ARG A 352 -29.44 -17.25 12.27
CA ARG A 352 -30.84 -16.87 12.54
C ARG A 352 -30.88 -15.48 13.18
N GLN A 353 -31.04 -14.43 12.38
CA GLN A 353 -31.32 -13.09 12.88
C GLN A 353 -32.69 -13.11 13.57
N GLY A 354 -32.69 -12.81 14.88
CA GLY A 354 -33.93 -12.67 15.64
C GLY A 354 -34.68 -11.41 15.18
N ILE A 355 -36.01 -11.50 15.08
CA ILE A 355 -36.91 -10.42 14.61
C ILE A 355 -36.70 -9.08 15.37
N PHE A 356 -36.13 -9.11 16.58
CA PHE A 356 -35.82 -7.91 17.38
C PHE A 356 -34.39 -7.37 17.22
N GLU A 357 -33.41 -8.14 16.73
CA GLU A 357 -32.05 -7.64 16.46
C GLU A 357 -32.04 -6.64 15.29
N SER A 358 -32.95 -6.85 14.33
CA SER A 358 -33.28 -5.92 13.24
C SER A 358 -33.72 -4.53 13.73
N LEU A 359 -34.24 -4.42 14.96
CA LEU A 359 -34.73 -3.16 15.53
C LEU A 359 -33.65 -2.40 16.33
N VAL A 360 -32.58 -3.07 16.76
CA VAL A 360 -31.53 -2.47 17.61
C VAL A 360 -30.24 -2.17 16.81
N SER A 361 -29.97 -2.93 15.74
CA SER A 361 -28.80 -2.71 14.87
C SER A 361 -29.22 -2.75 13.39
N PRO A 362 -30.03 -1.79 12.91
CA PRO A 362 -30.68 -1.87 11.60
C PRO A 362 -29.71 -1.83 10.40
N ASN A 363 -28.43 -1.53 10.59
CA ASN A 363 -27.39 -1.67 9.56
C ASN A 363 -26.09 -2.15 10.21
N SER A 364 -25.75 -3.44 10.04
CA SER A 364 -24.40 -3.91 10.32
C SER A 364 -23.42 -3.10 9.45
N PHE A 365 -22.46 -2.43 10.07
CA PHE A 365 -21.43 -1.69 9.35
C PHE A 365 -20.63 -2.66 8.49
N GLU A 366 -20.46 -2.37 7.21
CA GLU A 366 -19.70 -3.21 6.29
C GLU A 366 -18.37 -2.51 5.94
N PRO A 367 -17.23 -2.99 6.47
CA PRO A 367 -15.92 -2.43 6.13
C PRO A 367 -15.62 -2.56 4.63
N ASP A 368 -15.24 -1.45 3.99
CA ASP A 368 -14.94 -1.41 2.55
C ASP A 368 -13.45 -1.67 2.27
N TRP A 369 -13.07 -2.94 2.15
CA TRP A 369 -11.69 -3.37 1.90
C TRP A 369 -11.30 -3.41 0.41
N ASP A 370 -12.27 -3.30 -0.50
CA ASP A 370 -12.02 -3.44 -1.94
C ASP A 370 -10.98 -2.45 -2.47
N PRO A 371 -11.00 -1.14 -2.10
CA PRO A 371 -10.01 -0.19 -2.59
C PRO A 371 -8.56 -0.59 -2.26
N PHE A 372 -8.32 -1.06 -1.03
CA PHE A 372 -6.97 -1.45 -0.57
C PHE A 372 -6.50 -2.76 -1.23
N HIS A 373 -7.40 -3.74 -1.37
CA HIS A 373 -7.09 -4.99 -2.04
C HIS A 373 -6.81 -4.78 -3.53
N GLN A 374 -7.61 -3.95 -4.20
CA GLN A 374 -7.40 -3.62 -5.60
C GLN A 374 -6.09 -2.86 -5.80
N GLN A 375 -5.75 -1.90 -4.93
CA GLN A 375 -4.48 -1.16 -5.01
C GLN A 375 -3.25 -2.10 -4.96
N LEU A 376 -3.28 -3.13 -4.12
CA LEU A 376 -2.23 -4.14 -4.06
C LEU A 376 -2.07 -4.89 -5.39
N ARG A 377 -3.20 -5.29 -6.00
CA ARG A 377 -3.20 -5.96 -7.31
C ARG A 377 -2.71 -5.03 -8.42
N GLU A 378 -3.07 -3.75 -8.38
CA GLU A 378 -2.53 -2.79 -9.35
C GLU A 378 -1.02 -2.62 -9.23
N THR A 379 -0.51 -2.56 -7.99
CA THR A 379 0.92 -2.44 -7.74
C THR A 379 1.67 -3.68 -8.25
N ASP A 380 1.12 -4.87 -8.02
CA ASP A 380 1.65 -6.13 -8.60
C ASP A 380 1.59 -6.14 -10.13
N ALA A 381 0.51 -5.64 -10.72
CA ALA A 381 0.40 -5.52 -12.18
C ALA A 381 1.51 -4.61 -12.73
N ARG A 382 1.78 -3.46 -12.09
CA ARG A 382 2.87 -2.54 -12.48
C ARG A 382 4.26 -3.19 -12.36
N LEU A 383 4.51 -3.98 -11.32
CA LEU A 383 5.75 -4.77 -11.18
C LEU A 383 5.95 -5.73 -12.35
N ARG A 384 4.90 -6.51 -12.65
CA ARG A 384 4.91 -7.48 -13.75
C ARG A 384 5.11 -6.77 -15.10
N LEU A 385 4.41 -5.66 -15.34
CA LEU A 385 4.55 -4.86 -16.56
C LEU A 385 5.96 -4.30 -16.74
N ALA A 386 6.58 -3.75 -15.69
CA ALA A 386 7.97 -3.27 -15.76
C ALA A 386 8.95 -4.39 -16.15
N SER A 387 8.79 -5.58 -15.58
CA SER A 387 9.59 -6.76 -15.97
C SER A 387 9.30 -7.20 -17.42
N LEU A 388 8.05 -7.13 -17.86
CA LEU A 388 7.66 -7.46 -19.24
C LEU A 388 8.19 -6.45 -20.27
N GLN A 389 8.32 -5.16 -19.92
CA GLN A 389 8.97 -4.18 -20.79
C GLN A 389 10.42 -4.60 -21.10
N VAL A 390 11.16 -5.11 -20.12
CA VAL A 390 12.51 -5.67 -20.34
C VAL A 390 12.47 -6.86 -21.28
N VAL A 391 11.50 -7.76 -21.09
CA VAL A 391 11.34 -8.92 -21.97
C VAL A 391 11.18 -8.45 -23.39
N LEU A 392 10.30 -7.47 -23.66
CA LEU A 392 10.00 -6.98 -25.01
C LEU A 392 11.12 -6.18 -25.66
N GLN A 393 11.94 -5.48 -24.88
CA GLN A 393 13.11 -4.75 -25.37
C GLN A 393 14.19 -5.66 -25.98
N ARG A 394 14.23 -6.94 -25.59
CA ARG A 394 15.15 -7.92 -26.22
C ARG A 394 14.66 -8.23 -27.65
N PRO A 395 15.50 -8.11 -28.68
CA PRO A 395 15.08 -8.47 -30.04
C PRO A 395 14.70 -9.96 -30.13
N SER A 396 13.59 -10.28 -30.79
CA SER A 396 13.23 -11.66 -31.15
C SER A 396 12.65 -11.67 -32.56
N ALA A 397 13.30 -12.40 -33.46
CA ALA A 397 12.82 -12.60 -34.83
C ALA A 397 11.83 -13.78 -34.95
N GLN A 398 11.71 -14.62 -33.91
CA GLN A 398 11.07 -15.93 -34.00
C GLN A 398 9.71 -15.98 -33.31
N THR A 399 9.38 -15.01 -32.45
CA THR A 399 8.15 -15.03 -31.64
C THR A 399 7.43 -13.69 -31.68
N THR A 400 6.12 -13.73 -31.95
CA THR A 400 5.24 -12.55 -31.87
C THR A 400 5.17 -12.05 -30.42
N VAL A 401 4.85 -10.77 -30.23
CA VAL A 401 4.73 -10.16 -28.90
C VAL A 401 3.78 -10.97 -27.98
N PRO A 402 2.56 -11.36 -28.40
CA PRO A 402 1.68 -12.16 -27.55
C PRO A 402 2.28 -13.51 -27.14
N ASN A 403 2.99 -14.19 -28.04
CA ASN A 403 3.64 -15.47 -27.71
C ASN A 403 4.76 -15.28 -26.69
N ARG A 404 5.50 -14.18 -26.77
CA ARG A 404 6.54 -13.85 -25.78
C ARG A 404 5.94 -13.59 -24.41
N LEU A 405 4.82 -12.86 -24.35
CA LEU A 405 4.09 -12.59 -23.10
C LEU A 405 3.48 -13.87 -22.51
N ALA A 406 3.05 -14.83 -23.33
CA ALA A 406 2.58 -16.12 -22.84
C ALA A 406 3.72 -17.00 -22.28
N GLN A 407 4.93 -16.91 -22.84
CA GLN A 407 6.06 -17.77 -22.49
C GLN A 407 6.79 -17.38 -21.19
N VAL A 408 6.56 -16.18 -20.64
CA VAL A 408 7.22 -15.76 -19.38
C VAL A 408 6.69 -16.48 -18.14
N GLY A 409 5.58 -17.21 -18.26
CA GLY A 409 5.01 -18.03 -17.19
C GLY A 409 3.95 -17.31 -16.34
N SER A 410 3.22 -18.10 -15.56
CA SER A 410 2.04 -17.65 -14.79
C SER A 410 2.36 -16.64 -13.69
N SER A 411 3.61 -16.57 -13.24
CA SER A 411 4.06 -15.55 -12.28
C SER A 411 4.03 -14.12 -12.84
N TYR A 412 3.88 -13.96 -14.16
CA TYR A 412 3.77 -12.66 -14.84
C TYR A 412 2.40 -12.43 -15.49
N TYR A 413 1.44 -13.33 -15.25
CA TYR A 413 0.07 -13.14 -15.69
C TYR A 413 -0.57 -11.95 -15.00
N ASP A 414 -1.62 -11.43 -15.59
CA ASP A 414 -2.42 -10.36 -15.04
C ASP A 414 -2.99 -10.76 -13.67
N PRO A 415 -2.68 -10.01 -12.59
CA PRO A 415 -3.21 -10.34 -11.28
C PRO A 415 -4.72 -10.17 -11.21
N PHE A 416 -5.37 -9.47 -12.16
CA PHE A 416 -6.83 -9.26 -12.22
C PHE A 416 -7.60 -10.42 -12.85
N SER A 417 -7.10 -10.96 -13.96
CA SER A 417 -7.76 -12.02 -14.74
C SER A 417 -7.13 -13.40 -14.56
N GLY A 418 -5.87 -13.49 -14.13
CA GLY A 418 -5.11 -14.74 -14.07
C GLY A 418 -4.65 -15.26 -15.44
N LEU A 419 -4.70 -14.42 -16.49
CA LEU A 419 -4.29 -14.73 -17.86
C LEU A 419 -3.04 -13.93 -18.27
N PRO A 420 -2.32 -14.29 -19.36
CA PRO A 420 -1.21 -13.49 -19.85
C PRO A 420 -1.61 -12.02 -20.06
N MET A 421 -0.71 -11.09 -19.71
CA MET A 421 -0.89 -9.65 -19.98
C MET A 421 -1.07 -9.40 -21.48
N LEU A 422 -1.83 -8.37 -21.81
CA LEU A 422 -2.25 -8.09 -23.18
C LEU A 422 -1.30 -7.11 -23.88
N TRP A 423 -1.37 -7.09 -25.20
CA TRP A 423 -0.60 -6.21 -26.07
C TRP A 423 -1.53 -5.49 -27.03
N SER A 424 -1.40 -4.17 -27.09
CA SER A 424 -2.14 -3.30 -28.01
C SER A 424 -1.20 -2.85 -29.14
N PRO A 425 -1.28 -3.45 -30.34
CA PRO A 425 -0.40 -3.08 -31.45
C PRO A 425 -0.63 -1.66 -31.95
N THR A 426 -1.86 -1.15 -31.85
CA THR A 426 -2.22 0.21 -32.29
C THR A 426 -1.65 1.26 -31.34
N GLN A 427 -1.72 1.01 -30.03
CA GLN A 427 -1.20 1.93 -29.03
C GLN A 427 0.27 1.70 -28.66
N GLN A 428 0.87 0.58 -29.11
CA GLN A 428 2.22 0.14 -28.72
C GLN A 428 2.39 0.02 -27.20
N LYS A 429 1.40 -0.58 -26.52
CA LYS A 429 1.38 -0.76 -25.06
C LYS A 429 1.16 -2.21 -24.67
N ILE A 430 1.78 -2.60 -23.56
CA ILE A 430 1.36 -3.79 -22.81
C ILE A 430 0.53 -3.37 -21.61
N TYR A 431 -0.44 -4.18 -21.22
CA TYR A 431 -1.38 -3.80 -20.18
C TYR A 431 -2.01 -4.99 -19.44
N SER A 432 -2.48 -4.69 -18.24
CA SER A 432 -3.41 -5.48 -17.43
C SER A 432 -4.81 -4.88 -17.59
N VAL A 433 -5.84 -5.73 -17.60
CA VAL A 433 -7.27 -5.35 -17.74
C VAL A 433 -7.82 -4.60 -16.52
N GLY A 434 -6.99 -4.36 -15.50
CA GLY A 434 -7.37 -3.53 -14.37
C GLY A 434 -8.55 -4.04 -13.56
N LYS A 435 -9.16 -3.11 -12.81
CA LYS A 435 -10.13 -3.40 -11.75
C LYS A 435 -11.49 -3.89 -12.28
N ASP A 436 -11.94 -3.35 -13.40
CA ASP A 436 -13.22 -3.71 -14.04
C ASP A 436 -13.12 -4.99 -14.87
N ARG A 437 -11.88 -5.38 -15.24
CA ARG A 437 -11.52 -6.61 -15.95
C ARG A 437 -12.02 -6.64 -17.39
N TYR A 438 -12.36 -5.48 -17.93
CA TYR A 438 -12.70 -5.35 -19.33
C TYR A 438 -11.42 -5.10 -20.13
N ASP A 439 -11.40 -5.59 -21.36
CA ASP A 439 -10.31 -5.28 -22.27
C ASP A 439 -10.63 -3.95 -22.96
N ASP A 440 -10.05 -2.86 -22.44
CA ASP A 440 -10.19 -1.51 -22.98
C ASP A 440 -9.01 -1.13 -23.91
N GLY A 441 -8.28 -2.13 -24.41
CA GLY A 441 -7.26 -1.97 -25.43
C GLY A 441 -6.01 -1.21 -24.98
N GLY A 442 -5.79 -1.07 -23.68
CA GLY A 442 -4.67 -0.36 -23.06
C GLY A 442 -4.96 1.12 -22.75
N ASP A 443 -6.23 1.52 -22.64
CA ASP A 443 -6.60 2.86 -22.17
C ASP A 443 -6.19 3.05 -20.70
N ALA A 444 -5.32 4.01 -20.43
CA ALA A 444 -4.78 4.25 -19.08
C ALA A 444 -5.84 4.71 -18.07
N SER A 445 -7.06 5.02 -18.51
CA SER A 445 -8.20 5.39 -17.66
C SER A 445 -8.86 4.17 -16.99
N PHE A 446 -8.77 3.00 -17.62
CA PHE A 446 -9.42 1.76 -17.19
C PHE A 446 -8.41 0.63 -16.97
N ASP A 447 -7.46 0.51 -17.88
CA ASP A 447 -6.35 -0.45 -17.85
C ASP A 447 -5.11 0.10 -17.15
N ILE A 448 -4.30 -0.82 -16.64
CA ILE A 448 -2.94 -0.51 -16.19
C ILE A 448 -2.01 -0.79 -17.35
N SER A 449 -1.58 0.27 -18.05
CA SER A 449 -0.79 0.15 -19.26
C SER A 449 0.57 0.84 -19.16
N VAL A 450 1.55 0.28 -19.88
CA VAL A 450 2.87 0.89 -20.05
C VAL A 450 3.29 0.84 -21.52
N PRO A 451 4.05 1.83 -22.02
CA PRO A 451 4.60 1.77 -23.36
C PRO A 451 5.49 0.54 -23.53
N ALA A 452 5.42 -0.12 -24.68
CA ALA A 452 6.32 -1.21 -25.01
C ALA A 452 6.91 -1.00 -26.40
N ILE A 453 8.17 -0.57 -26.41
CA ILE A 453 8.93 -0.41 -27.65
C ILE A 453 9.44 -1.79 -28.06
N VAL A 454 8.92 -2.27 -29.20
CA VAL A 454 9.36 -3.53 -29.80
C VAL A 454 10.45 -3.21 -30.82
N SER A 455 11.70 -3.46 -30.44
CA SER A 455 12.83 -3.35 -31.37
C SER A 455 12.62 -4.27 -32.57
N ARG A 456 12.31 -3.69 -33.74
CA ARG A 456 12.23 -4.43 -35.01
C ARG A 456 13.64 -4.70 -35.49
N THR A 457 13.99 -5.97 -35.69
CA THR A 457 15.21 -6.33 -36.40
C THR A 457 15.15 -5.72 -37.81
N SER A 458 16.13 -4.90 -38.16
CA SER A 458 16.30 -4.42 -39.53
C SER A 458 16.29 -5.61 -40.49
N LEU A 459 15.38 -5.62 -41.47
CA LEU A 459 15.40 -6.56 -42.59
C LEU A 459 16.81 -6.57 -43.21
N PRO A 460 17.33 -7.74 -43.66
CA PRO A 460 18.59 -7.76 -44.39
C PRO A 460 18.45 -6.82 -45.58
N GLN A 461 19.39 -5.86 -45.72
CA GLN A 461 19.56 -5.15 -46.98
C GLN A 461 19.67 -6.22 -48.07
N ASN A 462 18.67 -6.27 -48.95
CA ASN A 462 18.75 -7.08 -50.15
C ASN A 462 20.07 -6.76 -50.82
N SER A 463 20.94 -7.75 -50.88
CA SER A 463 22.20 -7.74 -51.60
C SER A 463 21.95 -7.15 -52.97
N GLN A 464 22.45 -5.93 -53.19
CA GLN A 464 22.54 -5.40 -54.54
C GLN A 464 23.34 -6.41 -55.35
N THR A 465 22.64 -6.93 -56.33
CA THR A 465 23.03 -7.97 -57.25
C THR A 465 24.36 -7.60 -57.88
N THR A 466 25.34 -8.47 -57.69
CA THR A 466 26.59 -8.54 -58.43
C THR A 466 26.28 -8.52 -59.94
N ALA A 467 26.64 -7.43 -60.61
CA ALA A 467 26.72 -7.39 -62.07
C ALA A 467 28.04 -8.04 -62.54
N PRO A 468 28.03 -8.85 -63.61
CA PRO A 468 29.20 -9.59 -64.04
C PRO A 468 30.19 -8.73 -64.83
N THR A 469 31.47 -8.91 -64.48
CA THR A 469 32.68 -8.91 -65.31
C THR A 469 32.60 -8.31 -66.72
N LYS A 470 33.33 -7.20 -66.95
CA LYS A 470 33.91 -6.89 -68.26
C LYS A 470 35.43 -6.75 -68.15
N ARG A 471 36.10 -7.86 -68.44
CA ARG A 471 37.54 -7.98 -68.66
C ARG A 471 37.87 -7.26 -69.97
N THR A 472 38.68 -6.20 -69.94
CA THR A 472 39.33 -5.67 -71.15
C THR A 472 40.83 -5.65 -70.90
N ASN A 473 41.52 -6.50 -71.66
CA ASN A 473 42.97 -6.51 -71.83
C ASN A 473 43.30 -5.85 -73.17
N ARG A 474 44.50 -5.24 -73.22
CA ARG A 474 45.20 -4.56 -74.34
C ARG A 474 44.71 -3.13 -74.61
N ARG A 475 45.60 -2.13 -74.70
CA ARG A 475 46.96 -2.15 -75.25
C ARG A 475 47.85 -1.11 -74.56
#